data_AF-A0A7H4MR53-F1
#
_entry.id   AF-A0A7H4MR53-F1
#
_cell.length_a   1.000
_cell.length_b   1.000
_cell.length_c   1.000
_cell.angle_alpha   90.00
_cell.angle_beta   90.00
_cell.angle_gamma   90.00
#
_symmetry.space_group_name_H-M   'P 1'
#
loop_
_entity.id
_entity.type
_entity.pdbx_description
1 polymer ?
#
loop_
_entity_poly.entity_id
_entity_poly.type
_entity_poly.pdbx_seq_one_letter_code
_entity_poly.pdbx_strand_id
1 'polypeptide(L)'
;MPNAHPDLWQRYQATKAASTAKYARDIAAEMGISEAELTAARLGHDAVRLNDDARALIAALERVGETKCICRNEYAVHEQVGQFTHQHLSGHAGLVLKPARARSAPVPQPVGQRLPSER
;
A
#
# COMPACT_ATOMS: atom_id res chain seq x y z
N MET A 1 -11.87 1.94 -29.68
CA MET A 1 -12.94 0.98 -29.34
C MET A 1 -12.61 0.41 -27.98
N PRO A 2 -13.31 0.75 -26.88
CA PRO A 2 -13.04 0.07 -25.61
C PRO A 2 -13.75 -1.27 -25.66
N ASN A 3 -12.97 -2.35 -25.77
CA ASN A 3 -13.45 -3.71 -25.64
C ASN A 3 -13.83 -3.92 -24.16
N ALA A 4 -15.06 -3.54 -23.81
CA ALA A 4 -15.67 -4.00 -22.57
C ALA A 4 -15.87 -5.51 -22.74
N HIS A 5 -14.94 -6.29 -22.21
CA HIS A 5 -15.06 -7.74 -22.14
C HIS A 5 -15.86 -8.05 -20.86
N PRO A 6 -17.19 -8.29 -20.94
CA PRO A 6 -18.01 -8.67 -19.77
C PRO A 6 -17.51 -9.97 -19.09
N ASP A 7 -16.62 -10.68 -19.77
CA ASP A 7 -15.91 -11.89 -19.37
C ASP A 7 -14.72 -11.63 -18.42
N LEU A 8 -14.09 -10.45 -18.40
CA LEU A 8 -12.83 -10.25 -17.65
C LEU A 8 -12.94 -10.50 -16.14
N TRP A 9 -14.06 -10.10 -15.54
CA TRP A 9 -14.32 -10.37 -14.13
C TRP A 9 -14.45 -11.88 -13.85
N GLN A 10 -15.15 -12.61 -14.72
CA GLN A 10 -15.33 -14.06 -14.58
C GLN A 10 -14.01 -14.80 -14.75
N ARG A 11 -13.20 -14.43 -15.76
CA ARG A 11 -11.85 -14.96 -15.94
C ARG A 11 -10.96 -14.65 -14.74
N TYR A 12 -10.99 -13.43 -14.22
CA TYR A 12 -10.24 -13.08 -13.01
C TYR A 12 -10.61 -13.99 -11.84
N GLN A 13 -11.91 -14.22 -11.60
CA GLN A 13 -12.36 -15.10 -10.53
C GLN A 13 -11.89 -16.54 -10.73
N ALA A 14 -11.95 -17.07 -11.96
CA ALA A 14 -11.48 -18.40 -12.28
C ALA A 14 -9.95 -18.54 -12.06
N THR A 15 -9.15 -17.61 -12.58
CA THR A 15 -7.69 -17.61 -12.42
C THR A 15 -7.29 -17.44 -10.96
N LYS A 16 -7.98 -16.58 -10.21
CA LYS A 16 -7.76 -16.38 -8.76
C LYS A 16 -8.12 -17.63 -7.96
N ALA A 17 -9.19 -18.34 -8.31
CA ALA A 17 -9.57 -19.58 -7.65
C ALA A 17 -8.59 -20.72 -7.94
N ALA A 18 -8.04 -20.76 -9.16
CA ALA A 18 -7.02 -21.75 -9.55
C ALA A 18 -5.63 -21.47 -8.96
N SER A 19 -5.36 -20.22 -8.56
CA SER A 19 -4.04 -19.78 -8.09
C SER A 19 -4.06 -19.38 -6.61
N THR A 20 -3.49 -20.21 -5.75
CA THR A 20 -3.34 -19.86 -4.33
C THR A 20 -2.31 -18.73 -4.15
N ALA A 21 -2.75 -17.61 -3.58
CA ALA A 21 -1.90 -16.49 -3.10
C ALA A 21 -1.13 -15.66 -4.15
N LYS A 22 -1.56 -15.63 -5.42
CA LYS A 22 -0.98 -14.69 -6.42
C LYS A 22 -1.48 -13.25 -6.21
N TYR A 23 -0.62 -12.26 -6.46
CA TYR A 23 -1.04 -10.85 -6.46
C TYR A 23 -1.83 -10.51 -7.72
N ALA A 24 -2.66 -9.46 -7.65
CA ALA A 24 -3.45 -9.00 -8.78
C ALA A 24 -2.60 -8.69 -10.02
N ARG A 25 -1.39 -8.13 -9.82
CA ARG A 25 -0.40 -7.91 -10.90
C ARG A 25 0.00 -9.21 -11.61
N ASP A 26 0.27 -10.27 -10.85
CA ASP A 26 0.72 -11.54 -11.43
C ASP A 26 -0.43 -12.24 -12.16
N ILE A 27 -1.65 -12.14 -11.62
CA ILE A 27 -2.88 -12.62 -12.27
C ILE A 27 -3.13 -11.84 -13.57
N ALA A 28 -2.94 -10.51 -13.57
CA ALA A 28 -3.07 -9.70 -14.78
C ALA A 28 -2.07 -10.12 -15.86
N ALA A 29 -0.81 -10.36 -15.47
CA ALA A 29 0.22 -10.86 -16.37
C ALA A 29 -0.13 -12.24 -16.96
N GLU A 30 -0.65 -13.16 -16.15
CA GLU A 30 -1.13 -14.48 -16.60
C GLU A 30 -2.32 -14.36 -17.57
N MET A 31 -3.21 -13.41 -17.34
CA MET A 31 -4.34 -13.12 -18.22
C MET A 31 -3.95 -12.34 -19.49
N GLY A 32 -2.70 -11.88 -19.60
CA GLY A 32 -2.20 -11.10 -20.73
C GLY A 32 -2.75 -9.67 -20.81
N ILE A 33 -3.15 -9.08 -19.69
CA ILE A 33 -3.72 -7.73 -19.59
C ILE A 33 -2.95 -6.86 -18.61
N SER A 34 -3.16 -5.54 -18.65
CA SER A 34 -2.60 -4.65 -17.64
C SER A 34 -3.34 -4.77 -16.30
N GLU A 35 -2.64 -4.47 -15.20
CA GLU A 35 -3.24 -4.42 -13.86
C GLU A 35 -4.35 -3.35 -13.78
N ALA A 36 -4.22 -2.26 -14.54
CA ALA A 36 -5.23 -1.20 -14.63
C ALA A 36 -6.52 -1.70 -15.30
N GLU A 37 -6.41 -2.44 -16.40
CA GLU A 37 -7.57 -3.07 -17.06
C GLU A 37 -8.24 -4.11 -16.14
N LEU A 38 -7.43 -4.91 -15.43
CA LEU A 38 -7.96 -5.85 -14.45
C LEU A 38 -8.71 -5.11 -13.32
N THR A 39 -8.18 -3.96 -12.88
CA THR A 39 -8.82 -3.12 -11.87
C THR A 39 -10.11 -2.47 -12.39
N ALA A 40 -10.15 -2.08 -13.67
CA ALA A 40 -11.35 -1.57 -14.31
C ALA A 40 -12.45 -2.65 -14.40
N ALA A 41 -12.08 -3.92 -14.65
CA ALA A 41 -13.03 -5.03 -14.67
C ALA A 41 -13.66 -5.32 -13.30
N ARG A 42 -13.07 -4.83 -12.20
CA ARG A 42 -13.58 -4.97 -10.83
C ARG A 42 -14.60 -3.91 -10.44
N LEU A 43 -14.78 -2.88 -11.27
CA LEU A 43 -15.73 -1.79 -11.01
C LEU A 43 -17.16 -2.34 -10.95
N GLY A 44 -17.89 -1.97 -9.90
CA GLY A 44 -19.26 -2.46 -9.68
C GLY A 44 -19.35 -3.85 -9.01
N HIS A 45 -18.21 -4.50 -8.77
CA HIS A 45 -18.13 -5.73 -7.98
C HIS A 45 -17.52 -5.46 -6.60
N ASP A 46 -16.21 -5.21 -6.57
CA ASP A 46 -15.45 -4.98 -5.34
C ASP A 46 -14.53 -3.75 -5.42
N ALA A 47 -14.59 -3.00 -6.53
CA ALA A 47 -13.89 -1.73 -6.70
C ALA A 47 -14.87 -0.57 -7.00
N VAL A 48 -14.52 0.61 -6.51
CA VAL A 48 -15.20 1.87 -6.79
C VAL A 48 -14.23 2.81 -7.47
N ARG A 49 -14.67 3.47 -8.55
CA ARG A 49 -13.83 4.45 -9.25
C ARG A 49 -13.75 5.74 -8.43
N LEU A 50 -12.53 6.13 -8.08
CA LEU A 50 -12.24 7.41 -7.44
C LEU A 50 -12.06 8.51 -8.50
N ASN A 51 -12.09 9.77 -8.05
CA ASN A 51 -11.82 10.93 -8.90
C ASN A 51 -10.37 10.89 -9.44
N ASP A 52 -10.15 11.42 -10.65
CA ASP A 52 -8.86 11.44 -11.33
C ASP A 52 -7.88 12.50 -10.77
N ASP A 53 -8.29 13.25 -9.74
CA ASP A 53 -7.42 14.17 -9.01
C ASP A 53 -6.60 13.45 -7.94
N ALA A 54 -5.44 12.93 -8.36
CA ALA A 54 -4.49 12.27 -7.48
C ALA A 54 -4.03 13.16 -6.31
N ARG A 55 -3.92 14.48 -6.50
CA ARG A 55 -3.49 15.40 -5.46
C ARG A 55 -4.55 15.52 -4.38
N ALA A 56 -5.81 15.66 -4.76
CA ALA A 56 -6.92 15.68 -3.82
C ALA A 56 -7.03 14.36 -3.04
N LEU A 57 -6.79 13.22 -3.69
CA LEU A 57 -6.79 11.92 -3.03
C LEU A 57 -5.67 11.80 -1.99
N ILE A 58 -4.43 12.16 -2.34
CA ILE A 58 -3.29 12.10 -1.42
C ILE A 58 -3.50 13.06 -0.23
N ALA A 59 -4.02 14.26 -0.48
CA ALA A 59 -4.38 15.21 0.58
C ALA A 59 -5.45 14.62 1.52
N ALA A 60 -6.46 13.94 0.97
CA ALA A 60 -7.52 13.32 1.76
C ALA A 60 -7.03 12.14 2.64
N LEU A 61 -5.93 11.46 2.26
CA LEU A 61 -5.35 10.35 3.03
C LEU A 61 -4.82 10.78 4.41
N GLU A 62 -4.53 12.07 4.63
CA GLU A 62 -4.12 12.58 5.95
C GLU A 62 -5.19 12.29 7.03
N ARG A 63 -6.47 12.32 6.65
CA ARG A 63 -7.60 12.06 7.55
C ARG A 63 -7.78 10.58 7.91
N VAL A 64 -7.18 9.68 7.15
CA VAL A 64 -7.29 8.22 7.37
C VAL A 64 -6.38 7.76 8.52
N GLY A 65 -5.32 8.52 8.83
CA GLY A 65 -4.38 8.19 9.91
C GLY A 65 -3.30 7.20 9.45
N GLU A 66 -3.09 6.13 10.24
CA GLU A 66 -2.05 5.15 9.94
C GLU A 66 -2.42 4.24 8.77
N THR A 67 -1.52 4.18 7.80
CA THR A 67 -1.68 3.47 6.53
C THR A 67 -0.39 2.72 6.18
N LYS A 68 -0.53 1.68 5.36
CA LYS A 68 0.61 0.99 4.76
C LYS A 68 0.70 1.39 3.28
N CYS A 69 1.79 2.05 2.93
CA CYS A 69 2.11 2.37 1.54
C CYS A 69 2.92 1.22 0.95
N ILE A 70 2.53 0.79 -0.25
CA ILE A 70 3.23 -0.25 -1.01
C ILE A 70 3.60 0.34 -2.36
N CYS A 71 4.90 0.49 -2.61
CA CYS A 71 5.45 0.90 -3.89
C CYS A 71 6.28 -0.26 -4.44
N ARG A 72 6.09 -0.64 -5.70
CA ARG A 72 6.83 -1.75 -6.29
C ARG A 72 7.25 -1.47 -7.73
N ASN A 73 8.36 -2.07 -8.12
CA ASN A 73 8.74 -2.25 -9.53
C ASN A 73 8.82 -3.75 -9.82
N GLU A 74 9.50 -4.17 -10.89
CA GLU A 74 9.67 -5.59 -11.24
C GLU A 74 10.61 -6.34 -10.27
N TYR A 75 11.55 -5.64 -9.64
CA TYR A 75 12.65 -6.23 -8.88
C TYR A 75 12.55 -6.04 -7.37
N ALA A 76 11.78 -5.06 -6.91
CA ALA A 76 11.70 -4.65 -5.52
C ALA A 76 10.27 -4.25 -5.13
N VAL A 77 9.92 -4.57 -3.89
CA VAL A 77 8.70 -4.13 -3.22
C VAL A 77 9.14 -3.35 -1.97
N HIS A 78 8.70 -2.10 -1.88
CA HIS A 78 8.92 -1.23 -0.73
C HIS A 78 7.60 -1.05 0.02
N GLU A 79 7.57 -1.57 1.25
CA GLU A 79 6.44 -1.41 2.17
C GLU A 79 6.81 -0.47 3.30
N GLN A 80 5.98 0.54 3.55
CA GLN A 80 6.20 1.50 4.62
C GLN A 80 4.90 1.76 5.39
N VAL A 81 4.95 1.60 6.71
CA VAL A 81 3.84 1.95 7.61
C VAL A 81 4.04 3.38 8.13
N GLY A 82 3.00 4.21 8.01
CA GLY A 82 3.04 5.60 8.45
C GLY A 82 1.75 6.37 8.19
N GLN A 83 1.81 7.68 8.33
CA GLN A 83 0.69 8.59 8.11
C GLN A 83 1.05 9.58 7.02
N PHE A 84 0.07 10.00 6.22
CA PHE A 84 0.23 11.00 5.17
C PHE A 84 0.20 12.43 5.76
N THR A 85 1.18 12.77 6.60
CA THR A 85 1.35 14.13 7.15
C THR A 85 2.46 14.90 6.43
N HIS A 86 2.53 16.22 6.64
CA HIS A 86 3.57 17.10 6.06
C HIS A 86 3.66 17.00 4.52
N GLN A 87 2.51 17.13 3.87
CA GLN A 87 2.41 16.99 2.43
C GLN A 87 2.81 18.30 1.72
N HIS A 88 3.83 18.23 0.87
CA HIS A 88 4.23 19.29 -0.05
C HIS A 88 3.91 18.84 -1.48
N LEU A 89 2.65 19.06 -1.89
CA LEU A 89 2.18 18.73 -3.23
C LEU A 89 2.23 19.99 -4.11
N SER A 90 3.38 20.36 -4.69
CA SER A 90 3.50 21.55 -5.56
C SER A 90 4.18 21.24 -6.90
N GLY A 91 3.63 21.74 -8.00
CA GLY A 91 4.16 21.47 -9.36
C GLY A 91 4.09 20.00 -9.77
N HIS A 92 5.14 19.53 -10.48
CA HIS A 92 5.27 18.17 -11.04
C HIS A 92 5.77 17.13 -10.01
N ALA A 93 6.11 17.55 -8.80
CA ALA A 93 6.63 16.68 -7.75
C ALA A 93 5.79 16.83 -6.47
N GLY A 94 5.30 15.72 -5.94
CA GLY A 94 4.66 15.65 -4.64
C GLY A 94 5.60 14.99 -3.63
N LEU A 95 5.74 15.59 -2.45
CA LEU A 95 6.58 15.06 -1.38
C LEU A 95 5.75 14.88 -0.11
N VAL A 96 5.80 13.68 0.48
CA VAL A 96 5.20 13.39 1.78
C VAL A 96 6.35 13.01 2.71
N LEU A 97 6.73 13.93 3.59
CA LEU A 97 7.87 13.75 4.49
C LEU A 97 7.42 13.23 5.84
N LYS A 98 7.92 12.05 6.21
CA LYS A 98 7.91 11.62 7.60
C LYS A 98 9.11 12.27 8.31
N PRO A 99 8.94 12.99 9.43
CA PRO A 99 10.09 13.42 10.22
C PRO A 99 10.89 12.20 10.67
N ALA A 100 12.23 12.33 10.68
CA ALA A 100 13.14 11.24 10.98
C ALA A 100 12.75 10.60 12.33
N ARG A 101 12.33 9.34 12.30
CA ARG A 101 12.14 8.57 13.54
C ARG A 101 13.53 8.28 14.06
N ALA A 102 14.00 9.07 15.03
CA ALA A 102 15.16 8.71 15.83
C ALA A 102 14.93 7.29 16.34
N ARG A 103 15.78 6.36 15.92
CA ARG A 103 15.76 5.00 16.46
C ARG A 103 16.25 5.14 17.89
N SER A 104 15.33 5.22 18.86
CA SER A 104 15.69 5.09 20.27
C SER A 104 16.21 3.66 20.44
N ALA A 105 17.53 3.48 20.40
CA ALA A 105 18.14 2.27 20.93
C ALA A 105 17.68 2.14 22.38
N PRO A 106 17.26 0.96 22.85
CA PRO A 106 16.93 0.79 24.25
C PRO A 106 18.16 1.18 25.09
N VAL A 107 17.97 2.13 26.00
CA VAL A 107 18.97 2.46 27.02
C VAL A 107 19.15 1.20 27.87
N PRO A 108 20.36 0.61 27.96
CA PRO A 108 20.58 -0.53 28.83
C PRO A 108 20.30 -0.09 30.28
N GLN A 109 19.33 -0.74 30.93
CA GLN A 109 19.07 -0.49 32.33
C GLN A 109 20.25 -1.03 33.16
N PRO A 110 20.79 -0.27 34.12
CA PRO A 110 21.83 -0.78 35.00
C PRO A 110 21.28 -1.96 35.80
N VAL A 111 21.94 -3.11 35.71
CA VAL A 111 21.65 -4.30 36.51
C VAL A 111 21.80 -3.92 37.98
N GLY A 112 20.69 -3.94 38.71
CA GLY A 112 20.60 -3.50 40.09
C GLY A 112 21.64 -4.19 40.98
N GLN A 113 22.41 -3.37 41.71
CA GLN A 113 23.17 -3.84 42.86
C GLN A 113 22.17 -4.32 43.92
N ARG A 114 22.20 -5.62 44.25
CA ARG A 114 21.49 -6.14 45.43
C ARG A 114 22.12 -5.54 46.68
N LEU A 115 21.35 -4.76 47.42
CA LEU A 115 21.68 -4.42 48.81
C LEU A 115 21.60 -5.70 49.67
N PRO A 116 22.54 -5.91 50.60
CA PRO A 116 22.51 -7.06 51.50
C PRO A 116 21.34 -6.92 52.49
N SER A 117 20.58 -8.00 52.67
CA SER A 117 19.50 -8.09 53.64
C SER A 117 20.08 -8.05 55.07
N GLU A 118 19.65 -7.08 55.87
CA GLU A 118 19.77 -7.16 57.33
C GLU A 118 18.62 -7.99 57.91
N ARG A 119 18.99 -8.79 58.91
CA ARG A 119 18.18 -9.60 59.86
C ARG A 119 17.98 -11.07 59.52
#